data_AF-A0AAV7RHY5-F1
#
_entry.id   AF-A0AAV7RHY5-F1
#
_cell.length_a   1.000
_cell.length_b   1.000
_cell.length_c   1.000
_cell.angle_alpha   90.00
_cell.angle_beta   90.00
_cell.angle_gamma   90.00
#
_symmetry.space_group_name_H-M   'P 1'
#
loop_
_entity.id
_entity.type
_entity.pdbx_description
1 polymer ?
#
loop_
_entity_poly.entity_id
_entity_poly.type
_entity_poly.pdbx_seq_one_letter_code
_entity_poly.pdbx_strand_id
1 'polypeptide(L)'
;MASLPVHDTVGAVAIDQEGNLACATSTGGITNKMVGRVGDSPIIGSGGYADNLAGAVSTTGHGESIMKVTLARRIILDMENGKPPLILVFKVFQKDIP
;
A
#
# COMPACT_ATOMS: atom_id res chain seq x y z
N MET A 1 -2.83 4.15 -29.86
CA MET A 1 -3.37 4.45 -28.52
C MET A 1 -2.84 3.37 -27.58
N ALA A 2 -1.76 3.62 -26.85
CA ALA A 2 -1.22 2.63 -25.92
C ALA A 2 -2.13 2.61 -24.68
N SER A 3 -2.77 1.47 -24.42
CA SER A 3 -3.52 1.24 -23.18
C SER A 3 -2.56 1.36 -21.99
N LEU A 4 -2.89 2.18 -20.99
CA LEU A 4 -2.17 2.19 -19.72
C LEU A 4 -2.13 0.75 -19.17
N PRO A 5 -0.99 0.26 -18.66
CA PRO A 5 -0.91 -1.08 -18.12
C PRO A 5 -1.91 -1.22 -16.97
N VAL A 6 -2.91 -2.07 -17.16
CA VAL A 6 -3.90 -2.41 -16.14
C VAL A 6 -3.20 -3.31 -15.12
N HIS A 7 -2.98 -2.78 -13.93
CA HIS A 7 -2.60 -3.53 -12.73
C HIS A 7 -3.88 -3.90 -11.96
N ASP A 8 -4.18 -5.20 -11.91
CA ASP A 8 -5.27 -5.78 -11.13
C ASP A 8 -4.79 -6.00 -9.69
N THR A 9 -4.81 -4.92 -8.90
CA THR A 9 -4.57 -4.98 -7.45
C THR A 9 -5.81 -4.49 -6.72
N VAL A 10 -6.27 -5.29 -5.76
CA VAL A 10 -7.39 -4.97 -4.88
C VAL A 10 -6.92 -4.96 -3.44
N GLY A 11 -7.55 -4.11 -2.63
CA GLY A 11 -7.19 -3.89 -1.25
C GLY A 11 -8.41 -3.60 -0.39
N ALA A 12 -8.36 -4.01 0.88
CA ALA A 12 -9.38 -3.71 1.87
C ALA A 12 -8.74 -3.40 3.22
N VAL A 13 -9.35 -2.49 3.97
CA VAL A 13 -9.06 -2.21 5.38
C VAL A 13 -10.37 -2.19 6.16
N ALA A 14 -10.35 -2.66 7.39
CA ALA A 14 -11.54 -2.71 8.24
C ALA A 14 -11.17 -2.51 9.72
N ILE A 15 -12.18 -2.09 10.48
CA ILE A 15 -12.18 -2.05 11.94
C ILE A 15 -13.40 -2.85 12.44
N ASP A 16 -13.20 -3.73 13.42
CA ASP A 16 -14.29 -4.48 14.04
C ASP A 16 -14.91 -3.73 15.24
N GLN A 17 -15.91 -4.32 15.89
CA GLN A 17 -16.61 -3.72 17.03
C GLN A 17 -15.77 -3.66 18.31
N GLU A 18 -14.70 -4.46 18.39
CA GLU A 18 -13.75 -4.46 19.51
C GLU A 18 -12.62 -3.45 19.29
N GLY A 19 -12.59 -2.79 18.13
CA GLY A 19 -11.57 -1.83 17.75
C GLY A 19 -10.33 -2.46 17.12
N ASN A 20 -10.37 -3.74 16.74
CA ASN A 20 -9.26 -4.38 16.03
C ASN A 20 -9.24 -3.95 14.57
N LEU A 21 -8.03 -3.70 14.08
CA LEU A 21 -7.76 -3.24 12.72
C LEU A 21 -7.19 -4.38 11.87
N ALA A 22 -7.65 -4.46 10.63
CA ALA A 22 -7.16 -5.44 9.67
C ALA A 22 -7.00 -4.82 8.28
N CYS A 23 -6.04 -5.35 7.51
CA CYS A 23 -5.86 -5.03 6.10
C CYS A 23 -5.58 -6.28 5.28
N ALA A 24 -6.00 -6.28 4.01
CA ALA A 24 -5.67 -7.31 3.04
C ALA A 24 -5.42 -6.68 1.67
N THR A 25 -4.43 -7.21 0.95
CA THR A 25 -4.07 -6.77 -0.40
C THR A 25 -3.81 -8.00 -1.27
N SER A 26 -4.37 -8.01 -2.48
CA SER A 26 -4.19 -9.11 -3.43
C SER A 26 -4.01 -8.58 -4.85
N THR A 27 -3.20 -9.27 -5.65
CA THR A 27 -2.85 -8.81 -6.99
C THR A 27 -2.56 -9.95 -7.97
N GLY A 28 -2.91 -9.74 -9.24
CA GLY A 28 -2.38 -10.53 -10.36
C GLY A 28 -0.93 -10.17 -10.72
N GLY A 29 -0.41 -9.05 -10.21
CA GLY A 29 0.86 -8.45 -10.57
C GLY A 29 0.74 -7.52 -11.78
N ILE A 30 1.86 -7.30 -12.47
CA ILE A 30 1.89 -6.52 -13.70
C ILE A 30 1.85 -7.43 -14.93
N THR A 31 1.25 -6.94 -16.01
CA THR A 31 1.25 -7.62 -17.32
C THR A 31 2.69 -7.84 -17.81
N ASN A 32 2.96 -9.00 -18.42
CA ASN A 32 4.27 -9.37 -18.95
C ASN A 32 5.40 -9.39 -17.91
N LYS A 33 5.07 -9.64 -16.64
CA LYS A 33 6.08 -9.84 -15.58
C LYS A 33 6.95 -11.06 -15.87
N MET A 34 8.22 -10.99 -15.46
CA MET A 34 9.09 -12.16 -15.44
C MET A 34 8.51 -13.24 -14.52
N VAL A 35 8.75 -14.51 -14.86
CA VAL A 35 8.41 -15.63 -13.98
C VAL A 35 9.14 -15.44 -12.65
N GLY A 36 8.40 -15.58 -11.54
CA GLY A 36 8.93 -15.36 -10.19
C GLY A 36 9.00 -13.90 -9.75
N ARG A 37 8.60 -12.91 -10.57
CA ARG A 37 8.52 -11.51 -10.12
C ARG A 37 7.48 -11.38 -9.00
N VAL A 38 7.90 -10.83 -7.87
CA VAL A 38 7.06 -10.49 -6.71
C VAL A 38 6.91 -8.97 -6.62
N GLY A 39 5.68 -8.49 -6.44
CA GLY A 39 5.37 -7.07 -6.21
C GLY A 39 5.22 -6.73 -4.72
N ASP A 40 4.65 -5.56 -4.42
CA ASP A 40 4.45 -5.07 -3.05
C ASP A 40 3.36 -5.80 -2.27
N SER A 41 2.28 -6.24 -2.94
CA SER A 41 1.06 -6.74 -2.29
C SER A 41 1.29 -7.82 -1.22
N PRO A 42 2.15 -8.86 -1.40
CA PRO A 42 2.39 -9.87 -0.38
C PRO A 42 3.43 -9.46 0.69
N ILE A 43 3.97 -8.24 0.63
CA ILE A 43 5.05 -7.78 1.52
C ILE A 43 4.47 -6.86 2.60
N ILE A 44 4.56 -7.30 3.86
CA ILE A 44 4.14 -6.54 5.04
C ILE A 44 4.87 -5.20 5.08
N GLY A 45 4.13 -4.12 5.32
CA GLY A 45 4.66 -2.76 5.34
C GLY A 45 4.79 -2.12 3.96
N SER A 46 4.77 -2.90 2.87
CA SER A 46 4.68 -2.37 1.51
C SER A 46 3.24 -2.42 1.02
N GLY A 47 2.74 -3.63 0.73
CA GLY A 47 1.40 -3.87 0.20
C GLY A 47 0.27 -3.61 1.18
N GLY A 48 0.54 -3.81 2.47
CA GLY A 48 -0.42 -3.57 3.54
C GLY A 48 0.24 -3.60 4.91
N TYR A 49 -0.35 -2.88 5.86
CA TYR A 49 0.06 -2.86 7.26
C TYR A 49 -1.12 -2.44 8.13
N ALA A 50 -1.31 -3.13 9.25
CA ALA A 50 -2.33 -2.82 10.24
C ALA A 50 -1.72 -2.85 11.64
N ASP A 51 -2.06 -1.83 12.43
CA ASP A 51 -1.66 -1.67 13.82
C ASP A 51 -2.85 -1.11 14.60
N ASN A 52 -3.32 -1.85 15.61
CA ASN A 52 -4.46 -1.47 16.45
C ASN A 52 -4.27 -0.12 17.18
N LEU A 53 -3.02 0.31 17.37
CA LEU A 53 -2.71 1.57 18.05
C LEU A 53 -2.66 2.77 17.10
N ALA A 54 -2.57 2.54 15.79
CA ALA A 54 -2.33 3.59 14.81
C ALA A 54 -3.32 3.60 13.63
N GLY A 55 -3.52 2.49 12.93
CA GLY A 55 -4.33 2.45 11.71
C GLY A 55 -4.10 1.22 10.83
N ALA A 56 -4.81 1.16 9.71
CA ALA A 56 -4.64 0.13 8.69
C ALA A 56 -4.53 0.75 7.29
N VAL A 57 -3.65 0.18 6.45
CA VAL A 57 -3.36 0.63 5.10
C VAL A 57 -3.27 -0.58 4.15
N SER A 58 -3.76 -0.38 2.93
CA SER A 58 -3.57 -1.27 1.77
C SER A 58 -3.17 -0.41 0.57
N THR A 59 -2.20 -0.87 -0.23
CA THR A 59 -1.63 -0.10 -1.36
C THR A 59 -1.93 -0.76 -2.71
N THR A 60 -1.89 0.07 -3.75
CA THR A 60 -1.97 -0.35 -5.16
C THR A 60 -1.08 0.55 -6.01
N GLY A 61 -0.62 0.07 -7.16
CA GLY A 61 0.22 0.80 -8.10
C GLY A 61 1.48 0.04 -8.52
N HIS A 62 2.57 0.76 -8.77
CA HIS A 62 3.83 0.18 -9.19
C HIS A 62 4.59 -0.41 -7.99
N GLY A 63 4.53 -1.73 -7.85
CA GLY A 63 5.06 -2.44 -6.68
C GLY A 63 6.51 -2.11 -6.35
N GLU A 64 7.38 -1.93 -7.35
CA GLU A 64 8.80 -1.58 -7.13
C GLU A 64 8.97 -0.21 -6.44
N SER A 65 8.12 0.77 -6.77
CA SER A 65 8.14 2.08 -6.12
C SER A 65 7.61 1.99 -4.69
N ILE A 66 6.54 1.22 -4.48
CA ILE A 66 5.92 1.00 -3.17
C ILE A 66 6.90 0.30 -2.21
N MET A 67 7.58 -0.75 -2.69
CA MET A 67 8.57 -1.52 -1.91
C MET A 67 9.77 -0.67 -1.49
N LYS A 68 10.31 0.15 -2.40
CA LYS A 68 11.49 1.00 -2.12
C LYS A 68 11.31 1.91 -0.90
N VAL A 69 10.07 2.34 -0.64
CA VAL A 69 9.76 3.27 0.46
C VAL A 69 8.98 2.63 1.61
N THR A 70 8.66 1.33 1.52
CA THR A 70 7.84 0.62 2.51
C THR A 70 6.56 1.39 2.82
N LEU A 71 5.80 1.69 1.76
CA LEU A 71 4.77 2.73 1.76
C LEU A 71 3.70 2.55 2.86
N ALA A 72 3.11 1.36 3.00
CA ALA A 72 2.07 1.14 4.01
C ALA A 72 2.59 1.42 5.43
N ARG A 73 3.79 0.93 5.78
CA ARG A 73 4.39 1.21 7.10
C ARG A 73 4.70 2.69 7.27
N ARG A 74 5.21 3.35 6.22
CA ARG A 74 5.51 4.79 6.26
C ARG A 74 4.27 5.62 6.55
N ILE A 75 3.13 5.29 5.94
CA ILE A 75 1.86 5.97 6.20
C ILE A 75 1.45 5.77 7.67
N ILE A 76 1.52 4.54 8.18
CA ILE A 76 1.18 4.25 9.59
C ILE A 76 2.13 5.00 10.55
N LEU A 77 3.43 5.06 10.26
CA LEU A 77 4.39 5.82 11.06
C LEU A 77 4.07 7.33 11.06
N ASP A 78 3.65 7.87 9.92
CA ASP A 78 3.26 9.27 9.85
C ASP A 78 1.94 9.53 10.63
N MET A 79 1.03 8.57 10.65
CA MET A 79 -0.18 8.61 11.50
C MET A 79 0.14 8.51 13.00
N GLU A 80 1.09 7.65 13.40
CA GLU A 80 1.62 7.58 14.77
C GLU A 80 2.17 8.95 15.23
N ASN A 81 2.76 9.71 14.31
CA ASN A 81 3.27 11.06 14.54
C ASN A 81 2.19 12.16 14.48
N GLY A 82 0.91 11.80 14.49
CA GLY A 82 -0.22 12.73 14.54
C GLY A 82 -0.59 13.39 13.21
N LYS A 83 -0.05 12.90 12.08
CA LYS A 83 -0.45 13.42 10.76
C LYS A 83 -1.76 12.77 10.32
N PRO A 84 -2.75 13.55 9.85
CA PRO A 84 -4.02 12.98 9.42
C PRO A 84 -3.88 12.18 8.12
N PRO A 85 -4.61 11.06 7.96
CA PRO A 85 -4.50 10.16 6.80
C PRO A 85 -4.72 10.85 5.45
N LEU A 86 -5.62 11.84 5.41
CA LEU A 86 -6.01 12.55 4.19
C LEU A 86 -4.84 13.30 3.53
N ILE A 87 -3.87 13.76 4.32
CA ILE A 87 -2.69 14.49 3.84
C ILE A 87 -1.64 13.54 3.26
N LEU A 88 -1.64 12.27 3.68
CA LEU A 88 -0.62 11.29 3.31
C LEU A 88 -0.80 10.74 1.89
N VAL A 89 -2.05 10.59 1.44
CA VAL A 89 -2.37 10.14 0.07
C VAL A 89 -1.76 11.06 -0.99
N PHE A 90 -1.65 12.36 -0.71
CA PHE A 90 -1.10 13.34 -1.65
C PHE A 90 0.41 13.51 -1.60
N LYS A 91 1.06 13.22 -0.46
CA LYS A 91 2.45 13.62 -0.22
C LYS A 91 3.48 12.60 -0.73
N VAL A 92 3.11 11.31 -0.76
CA VAL A 92 4.01 10.24 -1.21
C VAL A 92 4.23 10.28 -2.73
N PHE A 93 3.21 10.64 -3.51
CA PHE A 93 3.31 10.67 -4.97
C PHE A 93 4.12 11.84 -5.54
N GLN A 94 4.43 12.88 -4.75
CA GLN A 94 5.04 14.12 -5.27
C GLN A 94 6.52 14.33 -4.89
N LYS A 95 7.08 13.55 -3.95
CA LYS A 95 8.46 13.79 -3.46
C LYS A 95 9.40 12.59 -3.49
N ASP A 96 8.88 11.36 -3.42
CA ASP A 96 9.71 10.19 -3.08
C ASP A 96 9.65 9.05 -4.11
N ILE A 97 8.99 9.25 -5.26
CA ILE A 97 8.97 8.28 -6.38
C ILE A 97 9.78 8.89 -7.53
N PRO A 98 11.02 8.43 -7.80
CA PRO A 98 11.73 8.79 -9.03
C PRO A 98 11.03 8.27 -10.27
#